data_AF-A0A822H6P6-F1
#
_entry.id   AF-A0A822H6P6-F1
#
_cell.length_a   1.000
_cell.length_b   1.000
_cell.length_c   1.000
_cell.angle_alpha   90.00
_cell.angle_beta   90.00
_cell.angle_gamma   90.00
#
_symmetry.space_group_name_H-M   'P 1'
#
loop_
_entity.id
_entity.type
_entity.pdbx_description
1 polymer ?
#
loop_
_entity_poly.entity_id
_entity_poly.type
_entity_poly.pdbx_seq_one_letter_code
_entity_poly.pdbx_strand_id
1 'polypeptide(L)'
;MANLPAWLVDSRENVLKTQEWHNLTTNIYDAVDQHLAQSHVQYFTDLSDAEKSLVLERAARSLKGTVNGAPTPYDNLNKRVSDLLDKGVNNDVSRSLLKDDPLETKTDIILN
;
A
#
# COMPACT_ATOMS: atom_id res chain seq x y z
N MET A 1 -13.65 -17.28 -8.45
CA MET A 1 -12.65 -16.28 -8.01
C MET A 1 -12.44 -15.36 -9.19
N ALA A 2 -12.67 -14.06 -9.04
CA ALA A 2 -12.50 -13.12 -10.15
C ALA A 2 -11.01 -13.07 -10.53
N ASN A 3 -10.70 -13.25 -11.82
CA ASN A 3 -9.34 -13.03 -12.33
C ASN A 3 -9.09 -11.52 -12.29
N LEU A 4 -8.11 -11.08 -11.50
CA LEU A 4 -7.72 -9.68 -11.46
C LEU A 4 -7.02 -9.31 -12.77
N PRO A 5 -7.27 -8.12 -13.34
CA PRO A 5 -6.52 -7.63 -14.49
C PRO A 5 -5.01 -7.63 -14.23
N ALA A 6 -4.21 -8.00 -15.23
CA ALA A 6 -2.76 -8.11 -15.10
C ALA A 6 -2.13 -6.78 -14.64
N TRP A 7 -2.61 -5.65 -15.15
CA TRP A 7 -2.12 -4.31 -14.76
C TRP A 7 -2.27 -4.03 -13.27
N LEU A 8 -3.31 -4.58 -12.62
CA LEU A 8 -3.57 -4.39 -11.20
C LEU A 8 -2.65 -5.28 -10.34
N VAL A 9 -2.41 -6.53 -10.78
CA VAL A 9 -1.42 -7.43 -10.16
C VAL A 9 -0.02 -6.82 -10.24
N ASP A 10 0.36 -6.33 -11.42
CA ASP A 10 1.64 -5.65 -11.64
C ASP A 10 1.76 -4.39 -10.77
N SER A 11 0.68 -3.62 -10.65
CA SER A 11 0.66 -2.42 -9.80
C SER A 11 0.90 -2.77 -8.33
N ARG A 12 0.27 -3.84 -7.82
CA ARG A 12 0.51 -4.34 -6.46
C ARG A 12 1.99 -4.72 -6.25
N GLU A 13 2.56 -5.51 -7.15
CA GLU A 13 3.97 -5.93 -7.05
C GLU A 13 4.93 -4.74 -7.15
N ASN A 14 4.58 -3.72 -7.95
CA ASN A 14 5.35 -2.50 -8.04
C ASN A 14 5.28 -1.67 -6.75
N VAL A 15 4.12 -1.59 -6.09
CA VAL A 15 3.97 -0.92 -4.78
C VAL A 15 4.88 -1.54 -3.74
N LEU A 16 4.95 -2.88 -3.66
CA LEU A 16 5.79 -3.59 -2.68
C LEU A 16 7.30 -3.31 -2.85
N LYS A 17 7.73 -2.87 -4.04
CA LYS A 17 9.11 -2.51 -4.35
C LYS A 17 9.42 -1.03 -4.12
N THR A 18 8.43 -0.23 -3.74
CA THR A 18 8.62 1.22 -3.55
C THR A 18 9.32 1.53 -2.24
N GLN A 19 10.07 2.64 -2.23
CA GLN A 19 10.69 3.15 -1.01
C GLN A 19 9.63 3.60 0.00
N GLU A 20 8.50 4.11 -0.48
CA GLU A 20 7.37 4.53 0.35
C GLU A 20 6.76 3.35 1.11
N TRP A 21 6.62 2.19 0.47
CA TRP A 21 6.20 0.95 1.13
C TRP A 21 7.21 0.54 2.20
N HIS A 22 8.50 0.51 1.85
CA HIS A 22 9.55 0.18 2.79
C HIS A 22 9.54 1.11 4.01
N ASN A 23 9.50 2.43 3.78
CA ASN A 23 9.44 3.44 4.84
C ASN A 23 8.23 3.25 5.75
N LEU A 24 7.03 2.98 5.19
CA LEU A 24 5.85 2.69 5.99
C LEU A 24 6.07 1.47 6.89
N THR A 25 6.56 0.37 6.31
CA THR A 25 6.77 -0.88 7.07
C THR A 25 7.83 -0.72 8.16
N THR A 26 8.93 -0.01 7.89
CA THR A 26 9.97 0.26 8.88
C THR A 26 9.42 1.05 10.06
N ASN A 27 8.61 2.09 9.82
CA ASN A 27 7.97 2.83 10.91
C ASN A 27 7.08 1.94 11.80
N ILE A 28 6.40 0.96 11.21
CA ILE A 28 5.59 0.00 11.97
C ILE A 28 6.49 -0.91 12.81
N TYR A 29 7.55 -1.47 12.22
CA TYR A 29 8.48 -2.34 12.94
C TYR A 29 9.19 -1.59 14.08
N ASP A 30 9.67 -0.37 13.84
CA ASP A 30 10.31 0.47 14.86
C ASP A 30 9.36 0.72 16.05
N ALA A 31 8.08 0.98 15.78
CA ALA A 31 7.07 1.18 16.82
C ALA A 31 6.79 -0.11 17.62
N VAL A 32 6.81 -1.27 16.95
CA VAL A 32 6.69 -2.58 17.60
C VAL A 32 7.91 -2.84 18.49
N ASP A 33 9.11 -2.66 17.97
CA ASP A 33 10.36 -2.89 18.70
C ASP A 33 10.48 -1.98 19.92
N GLN A 34 10.08 -0.71 19.79
CA GLN A 34 10.03 0.22 20.90
C GLN A 34 9.07 -0.26 22.01
N HIS A 35 7.91 -0.81 21.64
CA HIS A 35 6.97 -1.35 22.62
C HIS A 35 7.51 -2.61 23.30
N LEU A 36 8.10 -3.53 22.53
CA LEU A 36 8.71 -4.75 23.06
C LEU A 36 9.81 -4.42 24.08
N ALA A 37 10.66 -3.45 23.76
CA ALA A 37 11.70 -2.96 24.68
C ALA A 37 11.10 -2.37 25.97
N GLN A 38 10.01 -1.61 25.90
CA GLN A 38 9.35 -1.02 27.07
C GLN A 38 8.63 -2.07 27.94
N SER A 39 8.04 -3.08 27.32
CA SER A 39 7.30 -4.16 27.99
C SER A 39 8.19 -5.29 28.49
N HIS A 40 9.51 -5.22 28.25
CA HIS A 40 10.48 -6.29 28.55
C HIS A 40 10.12 -7.64 27.90
N VAL A 41 9.46 -7.58 26.74
CA VAL A 41 9.08 -8.76 25.95
C VAL A 41 10.05 -8.89 24.79
N GLN A 42 10.57 -10.10 24.56
CA GLN A 42 11.60 -10.33 23.55
C GLN A 42 11.03 -10.52 22.15
N TYR A 43 9.87 -11.16 22.01
CA TYR A 43 9.28 -11.46 20.71
C TYR A 43 7.82 -11.00 20.63
N PHE A 44 7.43 -10.44 19.47
CA PHE A 44 6.03 -10.06 19.21
C PHE A 44 5.05 -11.25 19.34
N THR A 45 5.52 -12.47 19.10
CA THR A 45 4.72 -13.69 19.25
C THR A 45 4.29 -13.96 20.68
N ASP A 46 5.06 -13.47 21.65
CA ASP A 46 4.84 -13.70 23.09
C ASP A 46 3.75 -12.79 23.67
N LEU A 47 3.35 -11.76 22.91
CA LEU A 47 2.22 -10.91 23.25
C LEU A 47 0.89 -11.65 23.06
N SER A 48 -0.07 -11.38 23.94
CA SER A 48 -1.47 -11.77 23.73
C SER A 48 -2.07 -11.08 22.50
N ASP A 49 -3.15 -11.62 21.94
CA ASP A 49 -3.78 -11.03 20.76
C ASP A 49 -4.31 -9.61 21.01
N ALA A 50 -4.71 -9.31 22.25
CA ALA A 50 -5.11 -7.97 22.66
C ALA A 50 -3.91 -7.00 22.66
N GLU A 51 -2.75 -7.44 23.17
CA GLU A 51 -1.51 -6.65 23.17
C GLU A 51 -0.98 -6.44 21.74
N LYS A 52 -0.96 -7.49 20.91
CA LYS A 52 -0.61 -7.38 19.48
C LYS A 52 -1.46 -6.32 18.79
N SER A 53 -2.78 -6.37 18.99
CA SER A 53 -3.70 -5.40 18.43
C SER A 53 -3.42 -3.98 18.92
N LEU A 54 -3.17 -3.81 20.23
CA LEU A 54 -2.85 -2.51 20.83
C LEU A 54 -1.56 -1.91 20.25
N VAL A 55 -0.52 -2.73 20.08
CA VAL A 55 0.77 -2.29 19.52
C VAL A 55 0.62 -1.85 18.08
N LEU A 56 -0.05 -2.68 17.26
CA LEU A 56 -0.31 -2.34 15.86
C LEU A 56 -1.18 -1.09 15.73
N GLU A 57 -2.16 -0.90 16.62
CA GLU A 57 -2.98 0.32 16.61
C GLU A 57 -2.14 1.56 16.97
N ARG A 58 -1.23 1.46 17.95
CA ARG A 58 -0.31 2.56 18.28
C ARG A 58 0.63 2.88 17.12
N ALA A 59 1.18 1.86 16.47
CA ALA A 59 2.00 2.02 15.26
C ALA A 59 1.17 2.66 14.13
N ALA A 60 -0.07 2.21 13.91
CA ALA A 60 -0.94 2.80 12.89
C ALA A 60 -1.30 4.27 13.18
N ARG A 61 -1.41 4.66 14.46
CA ARG A 61 -1.64 6.05 14.85
C ARG A 61 -0.42 6.93 14.59
N SER A 62 0.81 6.44 14.75
CA SER A 62 2.02 7.23 14.44
C SER A 62 2.17 7.51 12.94
N LEU A 63 1.53 6.70 12.09
CA LEU A 63 1.48 6.90 10.65
C LEU A 63 0.45 7.95 10.20
N LYS A 64 -0.50 8.34 11.06
CA LYS A 64 -1.58 9.29 10.74
C LYS A 64 -1.27 10.68 11.31
N GLY A 65 -1.46 11.72 10.51
CA GLY A 65 -1.36 13.13 10.95
C GLY A 65 -0.65 14.02 9.94
N THR A 66 -0.19 15.19 10.40
CA THR A 66 0.81 16.01 9.70
C THR A 66 1.93 16.29 10.69
N VAL A 67 3.16 15.94 10.34
CA VAL A 67 4.32 16.28 11.18
C VAL A 67 4.89 17.57 10.61
N ASN A 68 4.70 18.70 11.31
CA ASN A 68 5.21 20.01 10.89
C ASN A 68 4.78 20.43 9.48
N GLY A 69 3.57 20.06 9.05
CA GLY A 69 3.06 20.34 7.70
C GLY A 69 3.64 19.46 6.59
N ALA A 70 4.48 18.46 6.91
CA ALA A 70 5.00 17.49 5.97
C ALA A 70 4.07 16.25 5.84
N PRO A 71 3.99 15.63 4.65
CA PRO A 71 3.23 14.39 4.43
C PRO A 71 3.76 13.24 5.29
N THR A 72 2.85 12.41 5.80
CA THR A 72 3.21 11.21 6.56
C THR A 72 3.72 10.09 5.66
N PRO A 73 4.40 9.07 6.22
CA PRO A 73 4.70 7.84 5.47
C PRO A 73 3.47 7.22 4.81
N TYR A 74 2.30 7.30 5.45
CA TYR A 74 1.03 6.87 4.87
C TYR A 74 0.63 7.70 3.65
N ASP A 75 0.68 9.03 3.75
CA ASP A 75 0.32 9.92 2.63
C ASP A 75 1.24 9.71 1.43
N ASN A 76 2.54 9.54 1.69
CA ASN A 76 3.54 9.28 0.65
C ASN A 76 3.26 7.96 -0.07
N LEU A 77 2.99 6.88 0.68
CA LEU A 77 2.60 5.61 0.08
C LEU A 77 1.29 5.74 -0.70
N ASN A 78 0.28 6.38 -0.14
CA ASN A 78 -1.02 6.53 -0.79
C ASN A 78 -0.89 7.28 -2.12
N LYS A 79 -0.13 8.38 -2.14
CA LYS A 79 0.19 9.10 -3.38
C LYS A 79 0.90 8.20 -4.39
N ARG A 80 1.89 7.43 -3.94
CA ARG A 80 2.65 6.53 -4.82
C ARG A 80 1.79 5.41 -5.40
N VAL A 81 0.87 4.86 -4.61
CA VAL A 81 -0.11 3.86 -5.05
C VAL A 81 -1.01 4.47 -6.13
N SER A 82 -1.57 5.66 -5.90
CA SER A 82 -2.39 6.35 -6.90
C SER A 82 -1.64 6.56 -8.22
N ASP A 83 -0.39 7.07 -8.16
CA ASP A 83 0.43 7.29 -9.35
C ASP A 83 0.70 5.99 -10.14
N LEU A 84 0.89 4.86 -9.45
CA LEU A 84 1.13 3.56 -10.08
C LEU A 84 -0.14 2.99 -10.69
N LEU A 85 -1.28 3.12 -10.01
CA LEU A 85 -2.58 2.68 -10.53
C LEU A 85 -2.98 3.49 -11.76
N ASP A 86 -2.84 4.82 -11.71
CA ASP A 86 -3.15 5.69 -12.84
C ASP A 86 -2.30 5.35 -14.06
N LYS A 87 -1.01 5.06 -13.86
CA LYS A 87 -0.12 4.60 -14.94
C LYS A 87 -0.52 3.22 -15.45
N GLY A 88 -0.87 2.29 -14.56
CA GLY A 88 -1.29 0.94 -14.91
C GLY A 88 -2.53 0.96 -15.81
N VAL A 89 -3.60 1.63 -15.36
CA VAL A 89 -4.85 1.79 -16.11
C VAL A 89 -4.61 2.49 -17.44
N ASN A 90 -3.88 3.61 -17.45
CA ASN A 90 -3.65 4.35 -18.69
C ASN A 90 -2.86 3.54 -19.72
N ASN A 91 -1.85 2.78 -19.29
CA ASN A 91 -1.08 1.93 -20.18
C ASN A 91 -1.91 0.78 -20.74
N ASP A 92 -2.77 0.18 -19.91
CA ASP A 92 -3.66 -0.92 -20.32
C ASP A 92 -4.70 -0.44 -21.34
N VAL A 93 -5.41 0.65 -21.03
CA VAL A 93 -6.36 1.29 -21.94
C VAL A 93 -5.68 1.71 -23.25
N SER A 94 -4.49 2.31 -23.19
CA SER A 94 -3.75 2.71 -24.40
C SER A 94 -3.38 1.51 -25.26
N ARG A 95 -2.95 0.39 -24.65
CA ARG A 95 -2.64 -0.86 -25.38
C ARG A 95 -3.88 -1.46 -26.01
N SER A 96 -5.03 -1.41 -25.33
CA SER A 96 -6.30 -1.93 -25.83
C SER A 96 -6.84 -1.11 -27.01
N LEU A 97 -6.72 0.23 -26.94
CA LEU A 97 -7.13 1.13 -28.05
C LEU A 97 -6.23 1.03 -29.29
N LEU A 98 -4.98 0.59 -29.12
CA LEU A 98 -4.02 0.41 -30.21
C LEU A 98 -4.11 -0.97 -30.88
N LYS A 99 -4.88 -1.92 -30.32
CA LYS A 99 -5.22 -3.17 -31.00
C LYS A 99 -6.42 -2.91 -31.92
N ASP A 100 -6.28 -3.29 -33.18
CA ASP A 100 -7.14 -2.96 -34.32
C ASP A 100 -8.66 -2.91 -34.04
N ASP A 101 -9.27 -1.81 -34.49
CA ASP A 101 -10.71 -1.47 -34.53
C ASP A 101 -11.51 -1.76 -33.24
N PRO A 102 -11.42 -0.87 -32.22
CA PRO A 102 -12.08 -1.09 -30.95
C PRO A 102 -13.59 -0.92 -31.09
N LEU A 103 -14.31 -2.05 -31.12
CA LEU A 103 -15.77 -2.11 -30.98
C LEU A 103 -16.27 -1.70 -29.57
N GLU A 104 -15.34 -1.55 -28.62
CA GLU A 104 -15.62 -1.30 -27.20
C GLU A 104 -15.22 0.12 -26.80
N THR A 105 -16.06 0.76 -25.99
CA THR A 105 -15.78 2.11 -25.48
C THR A 105 -14.75 2.07 -24.35
N LYS A 106 -14.12 3.21 -24.04
CA LYS A 106 -13.18 3.32 -22.90
C LYS A 106 -13.77 2.80 -21.58
N THR A 107 -15.09 2.93 -21.40
CA THR A 107 -15.80 2.47 -20.21
C THR A 107 -15.86 0.95 -20.15
N ASP A 108 -16.05 0.28 -21.29
CA ASP A 108 -16.16 -1.19 -21.37
C ASP A 108 -14.82 -1.86 -21.07
N ILE A 109 -13.71 -1.26 -21.53
CA ILE A 109 -12.34 -1.75 -21.28
C ILE A 109 -11.96 -1.65 -19.80
N ILE A 110 -12.47 -0.65 -19.07
CA ILE A 110 -12.14 -0.45 -17.65
C ILE A 110 -12.91 -1.43 -16.74
N LEU A 111 -14.07 -1.92 -17.19
CA LEU A 111 -15.01 -2.70 -16.37
C LEU A 111 -15.01 -4.22 -16.64
N ASN A 112 -14.34 -4.67 -17.70
CA ASN A 112 -14.14 -6.09 -18.03
C ASN A 112 -12.94 -6.71 -17.29
#